data_AF-A0A5K4F7U4-F1
#
_entry.id   AF-A0A5K4F7U4-F1
#
_cell.length_a   1.000
_cell.length_b   1.000
_cell.length_c   1.000
_cell.angle_alpha   90.00
_cell.angle_beta   90.00
_cell.angle_gamma   90.00
#
_symmetry.space_group_name_H-M   'P 1'
#
loop_
_entity.id
_entity.type
_entity.pdbx_description
1 polymer ?
#
loop_
_entity_poly.entity_id
_entity_poly.type
_entity_poly.pdbx_seq_one_letter_code
_entity_poly.pdbx_strand_id
1 'polypeptide(L)'
;MGNTTKAHQTEMIMNVLLSSTNAERQNIMHQYNRILKKPLLNEKENIKSGLMYQLFEDLLTDTSILLADELYRAIMSSDLRRTTSILIDFWGDEFDQVENAYKIYVGQQLGQRLCKLDPFQFQRLNMIYKRKPVRQFGEVLESRTSGQLHNILVAMYNYSINEPMYFATLIHDELHKELIDVLGVQRFLLFRSEIDLHTIDKVYKAKYGIYLSDDVKRIYYGEYANALLKLLKKEEIPYIYQHSIPLPLPPLLHAIEP
;
A
#
# COMPACT_ATOMS: atom_id res chain seq x y z
N MET A 1 -34.28 -17.91 -19.87
CA MET A 1 -34.34 -16.45 -19.64
C MET A 1 -33.84 -16.04 -18.25
N GLY A 2 -34.05 -16.81 -17.16
CA GLY A 2 -33.63 -16.42 -15.81
C GLY A 2 -32.12 -16.32 -15.51
N ASN A 3 -31.26 -17.11 -16.18
CA ASN A 3 -29.81 -17.09 -15.92
C ASN A 3 -29.10 -15.85 -16.50
N THR A 4 -29.58 -15.33 -17.64
CA THR A 4 -28.96 -14.17 -18.30
C THR A 4 -29.20 -12.88 -17.50
N THR A 5 -30.38 -12.74 -16.90
CA THR A 5 -30.73 -11.57 -16.06
C THR A 5 -29.93 -11.57 -14.75
N LYS A 6 -29.75 -12.73 -14.11
CA LYS A 6 -28.96 -12.83 -12.87
C LYS A 6 -27.47 -12.56 -13.09
N ALA A 7 -26.89 -13.08 -14.18
CA ALA A 7 -25.50 -12.80 -14.53
C ALA A 7 -25.27 -11.30 -14.78
N HIS A 8 -26.19 -10.64 -15.48
CA HIS A 8 -26.14 -9.20 -15.71
C HIS A 8 -26.26 -8.38 -14.41
N GLN A 9 -27.12 -8.80 -13.47
CA GLN A 9 -27.23 -8.18 -12.15
C GLN A 9 -25.92 -8.27 -11.36
N THR A 10 -25.28 -9.44 -11.35
CA THR A 10 -23.99 -9.63 -10.67
C THR A 10 -22.88 -8.77 -11.29
N GLU A 11 -22.87 -8.64 -12.62
CA GLU A 11 -21.94 -7.74 -13.30
C GLU A 11 -22.16 -6.27 -12.90
N MET A 12 -23.42 -5.82 -12.83
CA MET A 12 -23.76 -4.46 -12.37
C MET A 12 -23.30 -4.22 -10.93
N ILE A 13 -23.54 -5.18 -10.03
CA ILE A 13 -23.09 -5.08 -8.62
C ILE A 13 -21.57 -4.98 -8.57
N MET A 14 -20.84 -5.84 -9.29
CA MET A 14 -19.38 -5.78 -9.35
C MET A 14 -18.88 -4.42 -9.85
N ASN A 15 -19.51 -3.86 -10.90
CA ASN A 15 -19.13 -2.56 -11.43
C ASN A 15 -19.31 -1.43 -10.41
N VAL A 16 -20.43 -1.44 -9.67
CA VAL A 16 -20.65 -0.47 -8.58
C VAL A 16 -19.56 -0.62 -7.53
N LEU A 17 -19.34 -1.83 -7.01
CA LEU A 17 -18.35 -2.09 -5.95
C LEU A 17 -16.92 -1.69 -6.36
N LEU A 18 -16.51 -1.97 -7.60
CA LEU A 18 -15.18 -1.61 -8.11
C LEU A 18 -14.99 -0.09 -8.27
N SER A 19 -16.08 0.66 -8.42
CA SER A 19 -16.05 2.13 -8.51
C SER A 19 -16.21 2.84 -7.16
N SER A 20 -16.69 2.13 -6.13
CA SER A 20 -16.91 2.67 -4.78
C SER A 20 -15.67 2.59 -3.89
N THR A 21 -15.54 3.53 -2.96
CA THR A 21 -14.58 3.45 -1.83
C THR A 21 -15.00 2.37 -0.83
N ASN A 22 -14.12 1.92 0.06
CA ASN A 22 -14.47 0.92 1.06
C ASN A 22 -15.61 1.43 1.96
N ALA A 23 -15.54 2.69 2.41
CA ALA A 23 -16.60 3.31 3.21
C ALA A 23 -17.95 3.33 2.48
N GLU A 24 -17.97 3.66 1.19
CA GLU A 24 -19.19 3.56 0.37
C GLU A 24 -19.69 2.13 0.25
N ARG A 25 -18.80 1.15 0.05
CA ARG A 25 -19.16 -0.28 0.00
C ARG A 25 -19.77 -0.75 1.32
N GLN A 26 -19.24 -0.33 2.47
CA GLN A 26 -19.81 -0.62 3.79
C GLN A 26 -21.23 -0.03 3.91
N ASN A 27 -21.43 1.20 3.47
CA ASN A 27 -22.76 1.81 3.46
C ASN A 27 -23.72 1.09 2.49
N ILE A 28 -23.28 0.76 1.27
CA ILE A 28 -24.06 0.00 0.28
C ILE A 28 -24.51 -1.34 0.88
N MET A 29 -23.58 -2.08 1.52
CA MET A 29 -23.89 -3.34 2.17
C MET A 29 -24.95 -3.16 3.26
N HIS A 30 -24.80 -2.15 4.12
CA HIS A 30 -25.78 -1.86 5.17
C HIS A 30 -27.17 -1.56 4.58
N GLN A 31 -27.25 -0.69 3.57
CA GLN A 31 -28.50 -0.31 2.94
C GLN A 31 -29.17 -1.47 2.21
N TYR A 32 -28.39 -2.23 1.44
CA TYR A 32 -28.86 -3.40 0.71
C TYR A 32 -29.49 -4.41 1.66
N ASN A 33 -28.78 -4.76 2.74
CA ASN A 33 -29.25 -5.71 3.75
C ASN A 33 -30.53 -5.21 4.44
N ARG A 34 -30.60 -3.90 4.72
CA ARG A 34 -31.76 -3.28 5.37
C ARG A 34 -33.00 -3.31 4.50
N ILE A 35 -32.87 -3.02 3.20
CA ILE A 35 -33.98 -2.90 2.24
C ILE A 35 -34.44 -4.28 1.78
N LEU A 36 -33.52 -5.14 1.35
CA LEU A 36 -33.85 -6.43 0.73
C LEU A 36 -33.92 -7.58 1.74
N LYS A 37 -33.61 -7.32 3.00
CA LYS A 37 -33.64 -8.30 4.10
C LYS A 37 -32.82 -9.57 3.81
N LYS A 38 -31.81 -9.46 2.94
CA LYS A 38 -30.82 -10.51 2.67
C LYS A 38 -29.41 -9.91 2.61
N PRO A 39 -28.37 -10.67 2.99
CA PRO A 39 -26.99 -10.23 2.84
C PRO A 39 -26.62 -9.98 1.38
N LEU A 40 -25.97 -8.85 1.07
CA LEU A 40 -25.36 -8.59 -0.24
C LEU A 40 -24.36 -9.68 -0.63
N LEU A 41 -23.67 -10.28 0.34
CA LEU A 41 -22.75 -11.40 0.11
C LEU A 41 -23.43 -12.60 -0.57
N ASN A 42 -24.74 -12.80 -0.41
CA ASN A 42 -25.45 -13.91 -1.05
C ASN A 42 -25.55 -13.77 -2.58
N GLU A 43 -25.29 -12.59 -3.13
CA GLU A 43 -25.21 -12.40 -4.59
C GLU A 43 -24.03 -13.16 -5.22
N LYS A 44 -23.13 -13.70 -4.39
CA LYS A 44 -22.04 -14.58 -4.80
C LYS A 44 -22.46 -15.83 -5.56
N GLU A 45 -23.70 -16.31 -5.36
CA GLU A 45 -24.19 -17.56 -5.97
C GLU A 45 -24.10 -17.57 -7.50
N ASN A 46 -24.06 -16.39 -8.11
CA ASN A 46 -23.95 -16.22 -9.55
C ASN A 46 -22.48 -16.05 -10.04
N ILE A 47 -21.50 -15.96 -9.13
CA ILE A 47 -20.07 -15.83 -9.42
C ILE A 47 -19.44 -17.21 -9.52
N LYS A 48 -19.01 -17.60 -10.72
CA LYS A 48 -18.49 -18.95 -11.00
C LYS A 48 -16.99 -19.12 -10.73
N SER A 49 -16.21 -18.05 -10.86
CA SER A 49 -14.76 -18.09 -10.67
C SER A 49 -14.40 -17.90 -9.20
N GLY A 50 -13.58 -18.79 -8.63
CA GLY A 50 -13.13 -18.70 -7.24
C GLY A 50 -12.36 -17.41 -6.94
N LEU A 51 -11.54 -16.93 -7.89
CA LEU A 51 -10.81 -15.66 -7.73
C LEU A 51 -11.76 -14.45 -7.80
N MET A 52 -12.76 -14.48 -8.69
CA MET A 52 -13.79 -13.43 -8.72
C MET A 52 -14.64 -13.44 -7.46
N TYR A 53 -14.90 -14.63 -6.92
CA TYR A 53 -15.62 -14.77 -5.65
C TYR A 53 -14.81 -14.14 -4.51
N GLN A 54 -13.51 -14.42 -4.43
CA GLN A 54 -12.64 -13.83 -3.42
C GLN A 54 -12.55 -12.31 -3.57
N LEU A 55 -12.45 -11.79 -4.79
CA LEU A 55 -12.47 -10.34 -5.04
C LEU A 55 -13.79 -9.71 -4.58
N PHE A 56 -14.92 -10.35 -4.85
CA PHE A 56 -16.22 -9.87 -4.39
C PHE A 56 -16.31 -9.84 -2.87
N GLU A 57 -15.83 -10.88 -2.19
CA GLU A 57 -15.77 -10.95 -0.73
C GLU A 57 -14.83 -9.86 -0.17
N ASP A 58 -13.64 -9.71 -0.73
CA ASP A 58 -12.67 -8.69 -0.30
C ASP A 58 -13.23 -7.27 -0.51
N LEU A 59 -13.90 -6.99 -1.64
CA LEU A 59 -14.54 -5.68 -1.86
C LEU A 59 -15.61 -5.36 -0.80
N LEU A 60 -16.35 -6.35 -0.31
CA LEU A 60 -17.36 -6.14 0.73
C LEU A 60 -16.77 -6.10 2.14
N THR A 61 -15.53 -6.55 2.32
CA THR A 61 -14.89 -6.61 3.62
C THR A 61 -14.31 -5.26 4.00
N ASP A 62 -14.42 -4.90 5.27
CA ASP A 62 -13.79 -3.69 5.80
C ASP A 62 -12.27 -3.77 5.63
N THR A 63 -11.66 -2.67 5.19
CA THR A 63 -10.22 -2.63 4.92
C THR A 63 -9.39 -3.02 6.14
N SER A 64 -9.81 -2.67 7.37
CA SER A 64 -9.08 -3.04 8.60
C SER A 64 -9.05 -4.56 8.83
N ILE A 65 -10.11 -5.27 8.47
CA ILE A 65 -10.20 -6.73 8.60
C ILE A 65 -9.28 -7.39 7.56
N LEU A 66 -9.31 -6.91 6.31
CA LEU A 66 -8.42 -7.41 5.26
C LEU A 66 -6.95 -7.21 5.60
N LEU A 67 -6.61 -6.04 6.15
CA LEU A 67 -5.24 -5.73 6.58
C LEU A 67 -4.78 -6.61 7.74
N ALA A 68 -5.65 -6.86 8.72
CA ALA A 68 -5.35 -7.74 9.84
C ALA A 68 -5.09 -9.18 9.39
N ASP A 69 -5.93 -9.71 8.50
CA ASP A 69 -5.72 -11.04 7.89
C ASP A 69 -4.42 -11.08 7.09
N GLU A 70 -4.12 -10.03 6.33
CA GLU A 70 -2.91 -9.95 5.53
C GLU A 70 -1.64 -9.88 6.39
N LEU A 71 -1.68 -9.12 7.47
CA LEU A 71 -0.60 -9.06 8.46
C LEU A 71 -0.39 -10.42 9.12
N TYR A 72 -1.46 -11.10 9.52
CA TYR A 72 -1.40 -12.43 10.10
C TYR A 72 -0.77 -13.43 9.12
N ARG A 73 -1.23 -13.47 7.87
CA ARG A 73 -0.67 -14.34 6.82
C ARG A 73 0.81 -14.07 6.57
N ALA A 74 1.22 -12.80 6.51
CA ALA A 74 2.62 -12.41 6.35
C ALA A 74 3.49 -12.88 7.53
N ILE A 75 3.02 -12.71 8.77
CA ILE A 75 3.73 -13.18 9.97
C ILE A 75 3.85 -14.71 9.98
N MET A 76 2.74 -15.42 9.73
CA MET A 76 2.72 -16.88 9.76
C MET A 76 3.58 -17.52 8.67
N SER A 77 3.72 -16.86 7.52
CA SER A 77 4.62 -17.27 6.44
C SER A 77 6.07 -16.79 6.62
N SER A 78 6.37 -16.06 7.71
CA SER A 78 7.66 -15.40 7.92
C SER A 78 8.07 -14.48 6.77
N ASP A 79 7.10 -13.90 6.04
CA ASP A 79 7.35 -12.92 4.98
C ASP A 79 7.65 -11.55 5.58
N LEU A 80 8.92 -11.38 5.97
CA LEU A 80 9.41 -10.17 6.62
C LEU A 80 9.14 -8.91 5.77
N ARG A 81 9.29 -9.00 4.45
CA ARG A 81 9.13 -7.85 3.56
C ARG A 81 7.67 -7.39 3.55
N ARG A 82 6.75 -8.33 3.47
CA ARG A 82 5.31 -8.07 3.47
C ARG A 82 4.82 -7.56 4.82
N THR A 83 5.22 -8.21 5.92
CA THR A 83 4.95 -7.72 7.28
C THR A 83 5.45 -6.29 7.45
N THR A 84 6.68 -6.02 7.02
CA THR A 84 7.30 -4.69 7.11
C THR A 84 6.52 -3.67 6.28
N SER A 85 6.13 -4.01 5.05
CA SER A 85 5.34 -3.11 4.20
C SER A 85 4.00 -2.74 4.80
N ILE A 86 3.29 -3.69 5.41
CA ILE A 86 2.00 -3.44 6.04
C ILE A 86 2.24 -2.53 7.24
N LEU A 87 3.14 -2.88 8.16
CA LEU A 87 3.38 -2.11 9.38
C LEU A 87 3.91 -0.69 9.14
N ILE A 88 4.72 -0.47 8.09
CA ILE A 88 5.24 0.87 7.76
C ILE A 88 4.12 1.81 7.30
N ASP A 89 3.12 1.30 6.57
CA ASP A 89 1.97 2.09 6.07
C ASP A 89 1.04 2.54 7.22
N PHE A 90 1.07 1.82 8.37
CA PHE A 90 0.30 2.13 9.59
C PHE A 90 1.15 2.74 10.72
N TRP A 91 2.41 3.10 10.46
CA TRP A 91 3.31 3.57 11.52
C TRP A 91 2.90 4.99 11.98
N GLY A 92 2.36 5.11 13.20
CA GLY A 92 1.89 6.37 13.82
C GLY A 92 1.90 6.38 15.36
N ASP A 93 1.04 7.22 15.96
CA ASP A 93 0.94 7.69 17.37
C ASP A 93 1.07 6.64 18.51
N GLU A 94 0.98 5.35 18.20
CA GLU A 94 1.00 4.26 19.18
C GLU A 94 2.41 3.92 19.68
N PHE A 95 3.46 4.30 18.93
CA PHE A 95 4.85 4.09 19.33
C PHE A 95 5.31 5.10 20.41
N ASP A 96 4.74 6.30 20.42
CA ASP A 96 5.10 7.39 21.35
C ASP A 96 4.76 7.06 22.82
N GLN A 97 3.73 6.25 23.04
CA GLN A 97 3.35 5.78 24.39
C GLN A 97 4.35 4.73 24.93
N VAL A 98 4.98 3.95 24.04
CA VAL A 98 6.01 2.97 24.39
C VAL A 98 7.37 3.64 24.63
N GLU A 99 7.68 4.72 23.92
CA GLU A 99 8.92 5.50 24.12
C GLU A 99 8.94 6.22 25.48
N ASN A 100 7.82 6.81 25.92
CA ASN A 100 7.75 7.55 27.18
C ASN A 100 7.97 6.66 28.43
N ALA A 101 7.65 5.37 28.35
CA ALA A 101 7.92 4.40 29.42
C ALA A 101 9.39 3.95 29.49
N TYR A 102 10.16 4.12 28.40
CA TYR A 102 11.48 3.50 28.25
C TYR A 102 12.67 4.46 28.42
N LYS A 103 12.43 5.75 28.70
CA LYS A 103 13.46 6.79 28.93
C LYS A 103 14.35 6.59 30.16
N ILE A 104 14.37 5.41 30.80
CA ILE A 104 15.10 5.21 32.06
C ILE A 104 16.44 4.47 31.93
N TYR A 105 16.77 3.70 30.88
CA TYR A 105 18.10 3.03 30.86
C TYR A 105 18.75 2.73 29.48
N VAL A 106 19.98 3.25 29.33
CA VAL A 106 21.18 2.73 28.62
C VAL A 106 21.30 2.83 27.08
N GLY A 107 22.53 3.17 26.64
CA GLY A 107 22.98 3.38 25.25
C GLY A 107 23.02 2.13 24.35
N GLN A 108 22.84 2.33 23.03
CA GLN A 108 22.55 1.25 22.06
C GLN A 108 23.21 1.44 20.68
N GLN A 109 23.43 0.31 19.97
CA GLN A 109 24.03 0.17 18.63
C GLN A 109 23.13 0.77 17.52
N LEU A 110 23.72 1.28 16.42
CA LEU A 110 23.05 2.06 15.37
C LEU A 110 21.78 1.41 14.79
N GLY A 111 21.81 0.10 14.51
CA GLY A 111 20.65 -0.62 13.97
C GLY A 111 19.43 -0.60 14.91
N GLN A 112 19.66 -0.67 16.23
CA GLN A 112 18.61 -0.61 17.26
C GLN A 112 18.04 0.80 17.44
N ARG A 113 18.80 1.84 17.04
CA ARG A 113 18.32 3.24 16.99
C ARG A 113 17.47 3.50 15.76
N LEU A 114 17.82 2.92 14.62
CA LEU A 114 17.11 3.13 13.36
C LEU A 114 15.75 2.41 13.32
N CYS A 115 15.60 1.28 14.01
CA CYS A 115 14.30 0.59 14.18
C CYS A 115 13.24 1.39 14.95
N LYS A 116 13.63 2.54 15.54
CA LYS A 116 12.76 3.38 16.38
C LYS A 116 12.28 4.63 15.66
N LEU A 117 12.67 4.80 14.39
CA LEU A 117 12.38 6.00 13.62
C LEU A 117 11.20 5.73 12.70
N ASP A 118 10.18 6.58 12.74
CA ASP A 118 9.13 6.55 11.73
C ASP A 118 9.66 6.98 10.34
N PRO A 119 8.91 6.73 9.26
CA PRO A 119 9.29 7.15 7.92
C PRO A 119 9.63 8.63 7.77
N PHE A 120 8.97 9.55 8.48
CA PHE A 120 9.29 10.98 8.42
C PHE A 120 10.64 11.31 9.05
N GLN A 121 11.02 10.65 10.15
CA GLN A 121 12.35 10.78 10.74
C GLN A 121 13.43 10.22 9.80
N PHE A 122 13.15 9.14 9.09
CA PHE A 122 14.02 8.62 8.02
C PHE A 122 14.22 9.65 6.90
N GLN A 123 13.13 10.29 6.45
CA GLN A 123 13.18 11.34 5.44
C GLN A 123 14.03 12.53 5.92
N ARG A 124 13.86 12.95 7.18
CA ARG A 124 14.63 14.03 7.81
C ARG A 124 16.12 13.69 7.92
N LEU A 125 16.45 12.46 8.33
CA LEU A 125 17.83 11.98 8.34
C LEU A 125 18.43 11.99 6.93
N ASN A 126 17.68 11.54 5.92
CA ASN A 126 18.16 11.59 4.54
C ASN A 126 18.48 13.01 4.09
N MET A 127 17.63 13.99 4.41
CA MET A 127 17.89 15.40 4.12
C MET A 127 19.18 15.91 4.80
N ILE A 128 19.45 15.49 6.04
CA ILE A 128 20.68 15.85 6.75
C ILE A 128 21.91 15.23 6.08
N TYR A 129 21.84 13.94 5.70
CA TYR A 129 22.95 13.26 5.02
C TYR A 129 23.19 13.80 3.61
N LYS A 130 22.16 14.21 2.86
CA LYS A 130 22.31 14.90 1.57
C LYS A 130 23.10 16.21 1.65
N ARG A 131 23.13 16.84 2.83
CA ARG A 131 23.92 18.06 3.09
C ARG A 131 25.37 17.77 3.50
N LYS A 132 25.72 16.50 3.78
CA LYS A 132 27.08 16.10 4.14
C LYS A 132 27.81 15.60 2.89
N PRO A 133 29.03 16.07 2.61
CA PRO A 133 29.75 15.73 1.37
C PRO A 133 30.33 14.31 1.32
N VAL A 134 30.19 13.52 2.40
CA VAL A 134 31.01 12.31 2.59
C VAL A 134 30.30 11.01 2.20
N ARG A 135 29.01 10.82 2.57
CA ARG A 135 28.20 9.63 2.22
C ARG A 135 26.70 9.92 2.28
N GLN A 136 25.93 9.27 1.41
CA GLN A 136 24.47 9.30 1.46
C GLN A 136 23.94 8.36 2.56
N PHE A 137 22.73 8.62 3.08
CA PHE A 137 22.18 7.80 4.17
C PHE A 137 21.95 6.35 3.76
N GLY A 138 21.50 6.11 2.51
CA GLY A 138 21.40 4.76 1.95
C GLY A 138 22.71 3.98 2.02
N GLU A 139 23.84 4.60 1.65
CA GLU A 139 25.17 3.96 1.70
C GLU A 139 25.60 3.59 3.14
N VAL A 140 25.12 4.34 4.14
CA VAL A 140 25.35 4.01 5.55
C VAL A 140 24.55 2.78 5.95
N LEU A 141 23.30 2.64 5.49
CA LEU A 141 22.50 1.43 5.73
C LEU A 141 23.17 0.22 5.10
N GLU A 142 23.58 0.31 3.83
CA GLU A 142 24.28 -0.76 3.11
C GLU A 142 25.57 -1.21 3.81
N SER A 143 26.36 -0.27 4.33
CA SER A 143 27.67 -0.60 4.91
C SER A 143 27.67 -0.95 6.40
N ARG A 144 26.56 -0.69 7.12
CA ARG A 144 26.52 -0.79 8.61
C ARG A 144 25.46 -1.72 9.15
N THR A 145 24.58 -2.26 8.32
CA THR A 145 23.54 -3.19 8.75
C THR A 145 23.59 -4.45 7.89
N SER A 146 23.12 -5.57 8.44
CA SER A 146 23.05 -6.85 7.72
C SER A 146 21.82 -7.66 8.15
N GLY A 147 21.48 -8.69 7.37
CA GLY A 147 20.40 -9.63 7.67
C GLY A 147 19.01 -8.98 7.69
N GLN A 148 18.10 -9.52 8.49
CA GLN A 148 16.70 -9.06 8.55
C GLN A 148 16.58 -7.59 8.98
N LEU A 149 17.42 -7.16 9.91
CA LEU A 149 17.48 -5.78 10.36
C LEU A 149 17.79 -4.81 9.21
N HIS A 150 18.78 -5.15 8.37
CA HIS A 150 19.09 -4.36 7.18
C HIS A 150 17.88 -4.23 6.26
N ASN A 151 17.21 -5.35 5.97
CA ASN A 151 16.04 -5.36 5.08
C ASN A 151 14.92 -4.44 5.56
N ILE A 152 14.63 -4.44 6.87
CA ILE A 152 13.62 -3.56 7.47
C ILE A 152 14.04 -2.10 7.30
N LEU A 153 15.28 -1.75 7.66
CA LEU A 153 15.75 -0.37 7.63
C LEU A 153 15.83 0.20 6.20
N VAL A 154 16.20 -0.64 5.23
CA VAL A 154 16.19 -0.28 3.80
C VAL A 154 14.76 -0.10 3.31
N ALA A 155 13.80 -0.94 3.74
CA ALA A 155 12.40 -0.78 3.41
C ALA A 155 11.84 0.57 3.94
N MET A 156 12.09 0.88 5.21
CA MET A 156 11.71 2.15 5.84
C MET A 156 12.34 3.35 5.13
N TYR A 157 13.63 3.26 4.79
CA TYR A 157 14.31 4.30 4.02
C TYR A 157 13.66 4.49 2.65
N ASN A 158 13.50 3.42 1.86
CA ASN A 158 12.94 3.53 0.51
C ASN A 158 11.51 4.07 0.53
N TYR A 159 10.68 3.62 1.47
CA TYR A 159 9.34 4.17 1.71
C TYR A 159 9.41 5.68 1.99
N SER A 160 10.29 6.12 2.90
CA SER A 160 10.43 7.55 3.24
C SER A 160 10.91 8.45 2.09
N ILE A 161 11.60 7.87 1.10
CA ILE A 161 12.14 8.63 -0.04
C ILE A 161 11.10 8.77 -1.13
N ASN A 162 10.44 7.67 -1.46
CA ASN A 162 9.44 7.63 -2.52
C ASN A 162 8.51 6.45 -2.28
N GLU A 163 7.48 6.69 -1.50
CA GLU A 163 6.45 5.72 -1.13
C GLU A 163 5.81 5.04 -2.37
N PRO A 164 5.34 5.78 -3.41
CA PRO A 164 4.83 5.13 -4.62
C PRO A 164 5.83 4.22 -5.31
N MET A 165 7.12 4.60 -5.35
CA MET A 165 8.18 3.76 -5.92
C MET A 165 8.45 2.51 -5.09
N TYR A 166 8.38 2.63 -3.76
CA TYR A 166 8.53 1.50 -2.85
C TYR A 166 7.44 0.46 -3.12
N PHE A 167 6.17 0.87 -3.17
CA PHE A 167 5.07 -0.04 -3.48
C PHE A 167 5.12 -0.56 -4.92
N ALA A 168 5.50 0.26 -5.90
CA ALA A 168 5.71 -0.21 -7.28
C ALA A 168 6.75 -1.35 -7.32
N THR A 169 7.83 -1.21 -6.55
CA THR A 169 8.88 -2.24 -6.45
C THR A 169 8.36 -3.51 -5.76
N LEU A 170 7.57 -3.34 -4.70
CA LEU A 170 7.00 -4.46 -3.97
C LEU A 170 6.02 -5.27 -4.83
N ILE A 171 5.12 -4.59 -5.54
CA ILE A 171 4.15 -5.23 -6.43
C ILE A 171 4.86 -5.90 -7.62
N HIS A 172 5.86 -5.25 -8.21
CA HIS A 172 6.65 -5.83 -9.30
C HIS A 172 7.27 -7.16 -8.90
N ASP A 173 7.93 -7.19 -7.74
CA ASP A 173 8.62 -8.38 -7.28
C ASP A 173 7.64 -9.50 -6.97
N GLU A 174 6.44 -9.20 -6.48
CA GLU A 174 5.39 -10.20 -6.28
C GLU A 174 4.88 -10.79 -7.59
N LEU A 175 4.64 -9.95 -8.61
CA LEU A 175 4.17 -10.38 -9.94
C LEU A 175 5.20 -11.22 -10.70
N HIS A 176 6.48 -11.12 -10.36
CA HIS A 176 7.59 -11.82 -11.01
C HIS A 176 8.16 -13.00 -10.20
N LYS A 177 7.57 -13.33 -9.05
CA LYS A 177 7.93 -14.56 -8.33
C LYS A 177 7.55 -15.81 -9.13
N GLU A 178 8.30 -16.88 -8.94
CA GLU A 178 7.98 -18.20 -9.51
C GLU A 178 6.60 -18.69 -9.02
N LEU A 179 6.30 -18.44 -7.74
CA LEU A 179 5.00 -18.68 -7.13
C LEU A 179 4.39 -17.35 -6.69
N ILE A 180 3.45 -16.84 -7.49
CA ILE A 180 2.80 -15.56 -7.25
C ILE A 180 1.70 -15.73 -6.19
N ASP A 181 1.74 -14.93 -5.11
CA ASP A 181 0.63 -14.83 -4.17
C ASP A 181 -0.49 -13.97 -4.77
N VAL A 182 -1.34 -14.63 -5.57
CA VAL A 182 -2.44 -14.01 -6.32
C VAL A 182 -3.34 -13.15 -5.43
N LEU A 183 -3.74 -13.67 -4.28
CA LEU A 183 -4.61 -12.95 -3.34
C LEU A 183 -3.87 -11.78 -2.69
N GLY A 184 -2.59 -11.97 -2.42
CA GLY A 184 -1.77 -10.93 -1.86
C GLY A 184 -1.61 -9.72 -2.77
N VAL A 185 -1.38 -9.93 -4.07
CA VAL A 185 -1.34 -8.86 -5.07
C VAL A 185 -2.70 -8.18 -5.18
N GLN A 186 -3.79 -8.95 -5.25
CA GLN A 186 -5.16 -8.39 -5.27
C GLN A 186 -5.37 -7.42 -4.10
N ARG A 187 -5.01 -7.83 -2.89
CA ARG A 187 -5.19 -7.02 -1.69
C ARG A 187 -4.31 -5.77 -1.70
N PHE A 188 -3.07 -5.85 -2.17
CA PHE A 188 -2.23 -4.65 -2.38
C PHE A 188 -2.90 -3.66 -3.34
N LEU A 189 -3.43 -4.14 -4.47
CA LEU A 189 -4.16 -3.29 -5.42
C LEU A 189 -5.40 -2.67 -4.75
N LEU A 190 -6.17 -3.44 -3.97
CA LEU A 190 -7.33 -2.92 -3.23
C LEU A 190 -6.93 -1.83 -2.23
N PHE A 191 -5.93 -2.09 -1.36
CA PHE A 191 -5.50 -1.14 -0.33
C PHE A 191 -5.01 0.17 -0.94
N ARG A 192 -4.21 0.10 -1.99
CA ARG A 192 -3.66 1.30 -2.62
C ARG A 192 -4.67 2.01 -3.54
N SER A 193 -5.75 1.34 -3.97
CA SER A 193 -6.73 1.91 -4.92
C SER A 193 -7.41 3.19 -4.42
N GLU A 194 -7.45 3.39 -3.10
CA GLU A 194 -8.05 4.56 -2.44
C GLU A 194 -6.98 5.55 -1.92
N ILE A 195 -5.70 5.26 -2.12
CA ILE A 195 -4.58 6.05 -1.60
C ILE A 195 -3.80 6.68 -2.76
N ASP A 196 -3.12 5.86 -3.57
CA ASP A 196 -2.18 6.36 -4.58
C ASP A 196 -1.88 5.38 -5.73
N LEU A 197 -2.69 4.32 -5.91
CA LEU A 197 -2.40 3.25 -6.88
C LEU A 197 -2.15 3.76 -8.31
N HIS A 198 -2.79 4.86 -8.69
CA HIS A 198 -2.56 5.52 -9.98
C HIS A 198 -1.16 6.15 -10.09
N THR A 199 -0.67 6.78 -9.01
CA THR A 199 0.70 7.28 -8.93
C THR A 199 1.69 6.13 -8.96
N ILE A 200 1.39 5.03 -8.26
CA ILE A 200 2.17 3.78 -8.32
C ILE A 200 2.27 3.29 -9.78
N ASP A 201 1.18 3.23 -10.54
CA ASP A 201 1.19 2.78 -11.95
C ASP A 201 2.08 3.66 -12.85
N LYS A 202 2.06 4.99 -12.67
CA LYS A 202 2.95 5.92 -13.39
C LYS A 202 4.43 5.70 -13.04
N VAL A 203 4.73 5.57 -11.75
CA VAL A 203 6.10 5.37 -11.25
C VAL A 203 6.63 3.98 -11.63
N TYR A 204 5.77 2.97 -11.64
CA TYR A 204 6.06 1.63 -12.13
C TYR A 204 6.55 1.66 -13.58
N LYS A 205 5.84 2.39 -14.46
CA LYS A 205 6.29 2.58 -15.85
C LYS A 205 7.63 3.28 -15.95
N ALA A 206 7.85 4.32 -15.15
CA ALA A 206 9.11 5.04 -15.16
C ALA A 206 10.29 4.13 -14.78
N LYS A 207 10.09 3.17 -13.87
CA LYS A 207 11.13 2.26 -13.40
C LYS A 207 11.31 1.01 -14.28
N TYR A 208 10.22 0.39 -14.72
CA TYR A 208 10.22 -0.93 -15.37
C TYR A 208 9.90 -0.88 -16.87
N GLY A 209 9.54 0.29 -17.42
CA GLY A 209 9.27 0.47 -18.84
C GLY A 209 7.90 0.00 -19.32
N ILE A 210 7.12 -0.66 -18.46
CA ILE A 210 5.73 -1.11 -18.72
C ILE A 210 4.82 -0.58 -17.62
N TYR A 211 3.53 -0.35 -17.89
CA TYR A 211 2.59 0.02 -16.81
C TYR A 211 2.33 -1.17 -15.88
N LEU A 212 2.04 -0.89 -14.61
CA LEU A 212 1.58 -1.93 -13.66
C LEU A 212 0.32 -2.60 -14.20
N SER A 213 -0.58 -1.83 -14.83
CA SER A 213 -1.77 -2.36 -15.49
C SER A 213 -1.48 -3.34 -16.64
N ASP A 214 -0.38 -3.16 -17.36
CA ASP A 214 0.01 -4.10 -18.42
C ASP A 214 0.59 -5.38 -17.82
N ASP A 215 1.32 -5.27 -16.71
CA ASP A 215 1.93 -6.41 -16.05
C ASP A 215 0.90 -7.29 -15.32
N VAL A 216 -0.06 -6.66 -14.63
CA VAL A 216 -1.23 -7.34 -14.06
C VAL A 216 -2.00 -8.10 -15.15
N LYS A 217 -2.14 -7.56 -16.37
CA LYS A 217 -2.78 -8.29 -17.49
C LYS A 217 -2.00 -9.50 -18.00
N ARG A 218 -0.69 -9.56 -17.78
CA ARG A 218 0.12 -10.71 -18.19
C ARG A 218 -0.04 -11.87 -17.22
N ILE A 219 -0.18 -11.57 -15.93
CA ILE A 219 -0.33 -12.57 -14.88
C ILE A 219 -1.79 -13.04 -14.75
N TYR A 220 -2.75 -12.12 -14.83
CA TYR A 220 -4.16 -12.41 -14.66
C TYR A 220 -4.90 -12.40 -16.00
N TYR A 221 -5.92 -13.24 -16.12
CA TYR A 221 -6.72 -13.38 -17.35
C TYR A 221 -8.22 -13.22 -17.12
N GLY A 222 -8.96 -12.99 -18.21
CA GLY A 222 -10.42 -12.96 -18.23
C GLY A 222 -11.06 -11.84 -17.42
N GLU A 223 -12.27 -12.10 -16.93
CA GLU A 223 -13.08 -11.14 -16.15
C GLU A 223 -12.39 -10.68 -14.88
N TYR A 224 -11.57 -11.54 -14.27
CA TYR A 224 -10.80 -11.23 -13.08
C TYR A 224 -9.74 -10.16 -13.35
N ALA A 225 -8.94 -10.33 -14.41
CA ALA A 225 -8.00 -9.30 -14.84
C ALA A 225 -8.73 -7.97 -15.13
N ASN A 226 -9.85 -8.04 -15.84
CA ASN A 226 -10.66 -6.85 -16.15
C ASN A 226 -11.17 -6.13 -14.90
N ALA A 227 -11.53 -6.88 -13.85
CA ALA A 227 -11.93 -6.31 -12.57
C ALA A 227 -10.76 -5.62 -11.86
N LEU A 228 -9.60 -6.27 -11.75
CA LEU A 228 -8.39 -5.67 -11.14
C LEU A 228 -7.95 -4.40 -11.88
N LEU A 229 -8.06 -4.39 -13.21
CA LEU A 229 -7.75 -3.21 -14.01
C LEU A 229 -8.68 -2.03 -13.81
N LYS A 230 -9.91 -2.25 -13.35
CA LYS A 230 -10.82 -1.14 -13.01
C LYS A 230 -10.32 -0.40 -11.77
N LEU A 231 -9.69 -1.09 -10.82
CA LEU A 231 -9.06 -0.46 -9.65
C LEU A 231 -7.93 0.49 -10.06
N LEU A 232 -7.17 0.14 -11.10
CA LEU A 232 -6.02 0.91 -11.62
C LEU A 232 -6.43 2.14 -12.46
N LYS A 233 -7.69 2.20 -12.93
CA LYS A 233 -8.17 3.22 -13.87
C LYS A 233 -8.98 4.35 -13.23
N LYS A 234 -9.10 4.40 -11.90
CA LYS A 234 -9.92 5.40 -11.21
C LYS A 234 -9.31 6.81 -11.38
N GLU A 235 -10.16 7.80 -11.70
CA GLU A 235 -9.78 9.20 -11.96
C GLU A 235 -9.26 9.92 -10.70
N GLU A 236 -8.45 10.96 -10.93
CA GLU A 236 -7.72 11.75 -9.93
C GLU A 236 -8.59 12.20 -8.75
N ILE A 237 -8.18 11.88 -7.52
CA ILE A 237 -8.45 12.77 -6.39
C ILE A 237 -7.47 13.94 -6.57
N PRO A 238 -7.94 15.18 -6.78
CA PRO A 238 -7.05 16.31 -7.01
C PRO A 238 -6.10 16.48 -5.82
N TYR A 239 -4.84 16.81 -6.11
CA TYR A 239 -3.70 17.00 -5.21
C TYR A 239 -3.90 17.97 -4.01
N ILE A 240 -5.10 18.50 -3.80
CA ILE A 240 -5.40 19.59 -2.87
C ILE A 240 -5.38 19.19 -1.38
N TYR A 241 -5.18 17.91 -1.04
CA TYR A 241 -5.01 17.46 0.35
C TYR A 241 -3.56 17.18 0.77
N GLN A 242 -2.57 17.37 -0.10
CA GLN A 242 -1.17 17.04 0.22
C GLN A 242 -0.32 18.20 0.78
N HIS A 243 -0.85 19.41 0.94
CA HIS A 243 -0.04 20.58 1.37
C HIS A 243 -0.56 21.31 2.62
N SER A 244 -0.77 20.56 3.70
CA SER A 244 -0.87 21.14 5.06
C SER A 244 0.40 20.93 5.88
N ILE A 245 1.57 21.07 5.26
CA ILE A 245 2.81 21.39 5.98
C ILE A 245 3.54 22.48 5.17
N PRO A 246 3.69 23.71 5.70
CA PRO A 246 4.42 24.75 4.99
C PRO A 246 5.91 24.39 4.97
N LEU A 247 6.49 24.28 3.76
CA LEU A 247 7.94 24.31 3.60
C LEU A 247 8.47 25.65 4.15
N PRO A 248 9.51 25.67 4.98
CA PRO A 248 10.16 26.92 5.33
C PRO A 248 10.77 27.53 4.06
N LEU A 249 10.42 28.79 3.79
CA LEU A 249 10.99 29.60 2.72
C LEU A 249 12.53 29.49 2.72
N PRO A 250 13.18 29.37 1.55
CA PRO A 250 14.63 29.42 1.48
C PRO A 250 15.12 30.77 2.02
N PRO A 251 16.22 30.81 2.79
CA PRO A 251 16.77 32.08 3.25
C PRO A 251 17.16 32.92 2.05
N LEU A 252 16.63 34.15 2.00
CA LEU A 252 17.03 35.17 1.03
C LEU A 252 18.53 35.43 1.18
N LEU A 253 19.30 35.07 0.16
CA LEU A 253 20.68 35.47 -0.03
C LEU A 253 20.70 36.91 -0.56
N HIS A 254 20.79 37.89 0.34
CA HIS A 254 21.28 39.25 0.10
C HIS A 254 21.76 39.78 1.46
N ALA A 255 22.94 40.35 1.66
CA ALA A 255 23.99 40.72 0.75
C ALA A 255 25.33 40.69 1.50
N ILE A 256 26.38 40.34 0.76
CA ILE A 256 27.75 40.73 1.02
C ILE A 256 27.76 42.28 1.05
N GLU A 257 28.26 42.94 2.10
CA GLU A 257 29.55 43.65 2.16
C GLU A 257 29.37 44.84 3.14
N PRO A 258 30.44 45.54 3.59
CA PRO A 258 31.86 45.19 3.57
C PRO A 258 32.45 44.98 4.98
#